data_AF-A0AAX3L914-F1
#
_entry.id   AF-A0AAX3L914-F1
#
_cell.length_a   1.000
_cell.length_b   1.000
_cell.length_c   1.000
_cell.angle_alpha   90.00
_cell.angle_beta   90.00
_cell.angle_gamma   90.00
#
_symmetry.space_group_name_H-M   'P 1'
#
loop_
_entity.id
_entity.type
_entity.pdbx_description
1 polymer ?
#
loop_
_entity_poly.entity_id
_entity_poly.type
_entity_poly.pdbx_seq_one_letter_code
_entity_poly.pdbx_strand_id
1 'polypeptide(L)'
;MGYRISRGADNKVVNVWDASTNEVYFRKMMNATYGNWYKYYTSANTTTTSDGTLKAASPVARIVKSQAECQRTDIDESGFVWCGCGTANAEAEGITLSRLDVGIYALTGSAGLASEGWQLLPPMDPGGMGELGVVEGEQTESGGLTIRLFKRRYLLSDDGEIVKTKGEPMDVPVNSWIDVRLDMPLISG
;
A
#
# COMPACT_ATOMS: atom_id res chain seq x y z
N MET A 1 -21.38 17.82 18.04
CA MET A 1 -21.12 19.15 17.44
C MET A 1 -20.93 20.16 18.55
N GLY A 2 -19.72 20.69 18.73
CA GLY A 2 -19.47 21.78 19.66
C GLY A 2 -18.39 22.69 19.08
N TYR A 3 -18.71 23.96 18.85
CA TYR A 3 -17.72 24.95 18.44
C TYR A 3 -17.73 26.10 19.46
N ARG A 4 -16.56 26.41 20.02
CA ARG A 4 -16.31 27.65 20.75
C ARG A 4 -15.85 28.71 19.75
N ILE A 5 -16.68 29.73 19.52
CA ILE A 5 -16.27 30.92 18.77
C ILE A 5 -15.58 31.87 19.77
N SER A 6 -14.25 31.96 19.73
CA SER A 6 -13.54 33.07 20.37
C SER A 6 -13.83 34.35 19.58
N ARG A 7 -14.41 35.36 20.24
CA ARG A 7 -14.64 36.70 19.68
C ARG A 7 -13.30 37.44 19.55
N GLY A 8 -12.85 37.63 18.31
CA GLY A 8 -11.75 38.48 17.87
C GLY A 8 -11.70 38.43 16.34
N ALA A 9 -11.60 39.58 15.68
CA ALA A 9 -12.00 39.79 14.29
C ALA A 9 -11.33 38.89 13.24
N ASP A 10 -12.16 38.49 12.28
CA ASP A 10 -11.88 38.17 10.89
C ASP A 10 -11.11 36.90 10.51
N ASN A 11 -10.29 36.34 11.39
CA ASN A 11 -9.53 35.12 11.09
C ASN A 11 -10.09 33.91 11.85
N LYS A 12 -10.58 32.90 11.13
CA LYS A 12 -11.09 31.64 11.71
C LYS A 12 -10.48 30.43 11.01
N VAL A 13 -10.36 29.31 11.71
CA VAL A 13 -10.12 28.01 11.09
C VAL A 13 -11.39 27.18 11.23
N VAL A 14 -11.81 26.59 10.12
CA VAL A 14 -12.92 25.64 10.06
C VAL A 14 -12.35 24.28 9.74
N ASN A 15 -12.69 23.28 10.57
CA ASN A 15 -12.34 21.89 10.33
C ASN A 15 -13.62 21.11 9.99
N VAL A 16 -13.52 20.21 9.01
CA VAL A 16 -14.56 19.25 8.65
C VAL A 16 -13.96 17.86 8.73
N TRP A 17 -14.71 16.96 9.35
CA TRP A 17 -14.33 15.57 9.55
C TRP A 17 -15.37 14.73 8.83
N ASP A 18 -14.94 13.97 7.84
CA ASP A 18 -15.79 12.98 7.18
C ASP A 18 -15.49 11.60 7.77
N ALA A 19 -16.40 11.13 8.62
CA ALA A 19 -16.28 9.86 9.29
C ALA A 19 -16.44 8.65 8.35
N SER A 20 -16.94 8.85 7.12
CA SER A 20 -17.10 7.78 6.14
C SER A 20 -15.84 7.54 5.31
N THR A 21 -14.98 8.55 5.17
CA THR A 21 -13.77 8.50 4.33
C THR A 21 -12.47 8.64 5.12
N ASN A 22 -12.55 8.81 6.45
CA ASN A 22 -11.40 9.16 7.33
C ASN A 22 -10.65 10.43 6.87
N GLU A 23 -11.33 11.29 6.10
CA GLU A 23 -10.75 12.52 5.61
C GLU A 23 -11.03 13.66 6.58
N VAL A 24 -9.99 14.45 6.85
CA VAL A 24 -10.12 15.66 7.64
C VAL A 24 -9.59 16.82 6.81
N TYR A 25 -10.39 17.88 6.72
CA TYR A 25 -10.06 19.07 5.98
C TYR A 25 -10.07 20.29 6.88
N PHE A 26 -9.18 21.24 6.63
CA PHE A 26 -9.26 22.58 7.20
C PHE A 26 -9.28 23.64 6.12
N ARG A 27 -9.91 24.77 6.42
CA ARG A 27 -9.72 26.00 5.66
C ARG A 27 -9.61 27.18 6.60
N LYS A 28 -8.92 28.20 6.11
CA LYS A 28 -8.81 29.49 6.80
C LYS A 28 -9.89 30.41 6.25
N MET A 29 -10.59 31.10 7.14
CA MET A 29 -11.34 32.30 6.83
C MET A 29 -10.48 33.47 7.25
N MET A 30 -10.27 34.45 6.37
CA MET A 30 -9.58 35.69 6.68
C MET A 30 -10.40 36.87 6.16
N ASN A 31 -10.59 37.91 6.96
CA ASN A 31 -11.40 39.09 6.58
C ASN A 31 -12.77 38.69 6.01
N ALA A 32 -13.45 37.78 6.70
CA ALA A 32 -14.73 37.20 6.30
C ALA A 32 -14.76 36.46 4.94
N THR A 33 -13.60 36.17 4.35
CA THR A 33 -13.46 35.41 3.10
C THR A 33 -12.87 34.04 3.37
N TYR A 34 -13.47 32.98 2.82
CA TYR A 34 -12.93 31.62 2.92
C TYR A 34 -11.84 31.39 1.87
N GLY A 35 -10.69 30.88 2.31
CA GLY A 35 -9.65 30.34 1.43
C GLY A 35 -9.92 28.89 1.03
N ASN A 36 -8.95 28.30 0.36
CA ASN A 36 -9.00 26.91 -0.10
C ASN A 36 -9.12 25.91 1.06
N TRP A 37 -9.71 24.76 0.76
CA TRP A 37 -9.62 23.58 1.62
C TRP A 37 -8.23 22.95 1.49
N TYR A 38 -7.71 22.52 2.64
CA TYR A 38 -6.46 21.79 2.79
C TYR A 38 -6.76 20.49 3.54
N LYS A 39 -6.16 19.38 3.12
CA LYS A 39 -6.37 18.06 3.73
C LYS A 39 -5.33 17.81 4.83
N TYR A 40 -5.75 17.25 5.96
CA TYR A 40 -4.84 16.65 6.93
C TYR A 40 -4.50 15.24 6.51
N TYR A 41 -3.22 14.94 6.48
CA TYR A 41 -2.72 13.58 6.43
C TYR A 41 -2.52 13.05 7.85
N THR A 42 -3.16 11.93 8.15
CA THR A 42 -3.18 11.25 9.43
C THR A 42 -2.91 9.76 9.21
N SER A 43 -2.63 8.99 10.27
CA SER A 43 -2.48 7.53 10.14
C SER A 43 -3.74 6.83 9.61
N ALA A 44 -4.91 7.47 9.67
CA ALA A 44 -6.16 6.92 9.15
C ALA A 44 -6.36 7.15 7.64
N ASN A 45 -5.61 8.07 7.03
CA ASN A 45 -5.70 8.39 5.60
C ASN A 45 -4.32 8.51 4.93
N THR A 46 -3.32 7.87 5.53
CA THR A 46 -2.02 7.63 4.91
C THR A 46 -1.55 6.19 5.12
N THR A 47 -0.86 5.65 4.11
CA THR A 47 -0.13 4.39 4.22
C THR A 47 1.35 4.70 4.37
N THR A 48 2.00 4.07 5.35
CA THR A 48 3.47 4.08 5.45
C THR A 48 4.01 2.94 4.58
N THR A 49 4.76 3.29 3.54
CA THR A 49 5.40 2.32 2.65
C THR A 49 6.63 1.68 3.31
N SER A 50 7.15 0.60 2.73
CA SER A 50 8.31 -0.14 3.25
C SER A 50 9.62 0.69 3.32
N ASP A 51 9.69 1.84 2.65
CA ASP A 51 10.79 2.82 2.75
C ASP A 51 10.57 3.89 3.84
N GLY A 52 9.46 3.82 4.58
CA GLY A 52 9.09 4.78 5.62
C GLY A 52 8.43 6.07 5.13
N THR A 53 8.13 6.20 3.83
CA THR A 53 7.42 7.39 3.31
C THR A 53 5.91 7.32 3.55
N LEU A 54 5.27 8.47 3.79
CA LEU A 54 3.82 8.60 3.91
C LEU A 54 3.19 8.89 2.54
N LYS A 55 2.20 8.08 2.15
CA LYS A 55 1.39 8.27 0.94
C LYS A 55 -0.08 8.38 1.33
N ALA A 56 -0.92 9.00 0.50
CA ALA A 56 -2.37 8.97 0.70
C ALA A 56 -2.83 7.51 0.88
N ALA A 57 -3.76 7.30 1.80
CA ALA A 57 -4.32 5.97 2.03
C ALA A 57 -4.87 5.44 0.71
N SER A 58 -4.50 4.21 0.43
CA SER A 58 -4.72 3.52 -0.82
C SER A 58 -4.92 2.06 -0.46
N PRO A 59 -5.75 1.32 -1.21
CA PRO A 59 -5.87 -0.11 -1.03
C PRO A 59 -4.49 -0.77 -1.18
N VAL A 60 -3.98 -1.38 -0.11
CA VAL A 60 -2.69 -2.07 -0.11
C VAL A 60 -2.83 -3.44 0.52
N ALA A 61 -2.26 -4.43 -0.17
CA ALA A 61 -2.03 -5.78 0.33
C ALA A 61 -0.53 -5.99 0.61
N ARG A 62 -0.21 -6.77 1.64
CA ARG A 62 1.14 -7.25 1.95
C ARG A 62 1.19 -8.75 1.81
N ILE A 63 1.96 -9.25 0.85
CA ILE A 63 2.09 -10.69 0.60
C ILE A 63 3.32 -11.22 1.33
N VAL A 64 3.12 -12.27 2.12
CA VAL A 64 4.20 -13.07 2.73
C VAL A 64 4.14 -14.50 2.18
N LYS A 65 5.13 -15.32 2.53
CA LYS A 65 5.09 -16.74 2.14
C LYS A 65 3.89 -17.46 2.77
N SER A 66 3.73 -17.31 4.08
CA SER A 66 2.61 -17.85 4.86
C SER A 66 2.54 -17.12 6.21
N GLN A 67 1.36 -17.15 6.85
CA GLN A 67 1.20 -16.59 8.21
C GLN A 67 2.07 -17.32 9.23
N ALA A 68 2.21 -18.64 9.12
CA ALA A 68 2.96 -19.46 10.07
C ALA A 68 4.49 -19.25 10.00
N GLU A 69 5.01 -18.89 8.83
CA GLU A 69 6.45 -18.67 8.64
C GLU A 69 6.86 -17.20 8.73
N CYS A 70 5.91 -16.26 8.68
CA CYS A 70 6.19 -14.83 8.79
C CYS A 70 6.82 -14.51 10.16
N GLN A 71 7.96 -13.84 10.15
CA GLN A 71 8.69 -13.41 11.35
C GLN A 71 8.54 -11.91 11.63
N ARG A 72 7.85 -11.18 10.76
CA ARG A 72 7.60 -9.75 10.90
C ARG A 72 6.41 -9.52 11.83
N THR A 73 6.65 -8.89 12.98
CA THR A 73 5.61 -8.54 13.96
C THR A 73 4.79 -7.33 13.54
N ASP A 74 5.27 -6.57 12.55
CA ASP A 74 4.67 -5.35 12.01
C ASP A 74 3.83 -5.59 10.74
N ILE A 75 3.66 -6.86 10.34
CA ILE A 75 2.93 -7.22 9.11
C ILE A 75 1.45 -6.83 9.16
N ASP A 76 0.82 -6.91 10.34
CA ASP A 76 -0.57 -6.55 10.62
C ASP A 76 -0.71 -5.26 11.48
N GLU A 77 0.40 -4.56 11.73
CA GLU A 77 0.35 -3.23 12.35
C GLU A 77 -0.37 -2.22 11.44
N SER A 78 -0.92 -1.17 12.06
CA SER A 78 -1.62 -0.07 11.35
C SER A 78 -2.95 -0.45 10.69
N GLY A 79 -3.68 -1.42 11.24
CA GLY A 79 -5.03 -1.77 10.76
C GLY A 79 -5.03 -2.68 9.54
N PHE A 80 -3.94 -3.41 9.32
CA PHE A 80 -3.88 -4.51 8.36
C PHE A 80 -4.49 -5.77 8.97
N VAL A 81 -5.29 -6.48 8.18
CA VAL A 81 -5.99 -7.70 8.60
C VAL A 81 -5.55 -8.86 7.70
N TRP A 82 -5.32 -10.04 8.30
CA TRP A 82 -4.98 -11.25 7.57
C TRP A 82 -6.09 -11.66 6.58
N CYS A 83 -5.69 -11.93 5.34
CA CYS A 83 -6.59 -12.33 4.25
C CYS A 83 -6.00 -13.49 3.42
N GLY A 84 -5.38 -14.45 4.10
CA GLY A 84 -4.73 -15.62 3.50
C GLY A 84 -3.22 -15.62 3.74
N CYS A 85 -2.40 -15.74 2.69
CA CYS A 85 -0.93 -15.67 2.82
C CYS A 85 -0.38 -14.23 2.97
N GLY A 86 -1.13 -13.34 3.61
CA GLY A 86 -0.77 -11.93 3.73
C GLY A 86 -1.85 -11.11 4.44
N THR A 87 -1.65 -9.80 4.46
CA THR A 87 -2.55 -8.84 5.11
C THR A 87 -3.03 -7.76 4.15
N ALA A 88 -4.15 -7.11 4.45
CA ALA A 88 -4.69 -5.98 3.69
C ALA A 88 -5.15 -4.87 4.64
N ASN A 89 -4.96 -3.61 4.26
CA ASN A 89 -5.54 -2.51 5.02
C ASN A 89 -7.05 -2.39 4.78
N ALA A 90 -7.72 -1.55 5.57
CA ALA A 90 -9.17 -1.37 5.51
C ALA A 90 -9.68 -0.95 4.11
N GLU A 91 -8.87 -0.25 3.31
CA GLU A 91 -9.26 0.18 1.96
C GLU A 91 -9.22 -0.94 0.93
N ALA A 92 -8.48 -2.01 1.21
CA ALA A 92 -8.42 -3.24 0.42
C ALA A 92 -9.31 -4.35 1.03
N GLU A 93 -10.38 -3.98 1.75
CA GLU A 93 -11.33 -4.95 2.29
C GLU A 93 -11.95 -5.82 1.19
N GLY A 94 -12.05 -7.12 1.46
CA GLY A 94 -12.68 -8.09 0.54
C GLY A 94 -11.70 -8.81 -0.40
N ILE A 95 -10.41 -8.47 -0.38
CA ILE A 95 -9.41 -9.24 -1.15
C ILE A 95 -9.08 -10.58 -0.47
N THR A 96 -8.54 -11.52 -1.25
CA THR A 96 -7.97 -12.78 -0.74
C THR A 96 -6.62 -13.08 -1.39
N LEU A 97 -5.67 -13.54 -0.60
CA LEU A 97 -4.30 -13.89 -0.98
C LEU A 97 -4.03 -15.38 -0.81
N SER A 98 -3.46 -16.01 -1.84
CA SER A 98 -3.09 -17.42 -1.79
C SER A 98 -1.73 -17.67 -2.45
N ARG A 99 -0.92 -18.53 -1.84
CA ARG A 99 0.31 -19.03 -2.46
C ARG A 99 -0.04 -20.21 -3.36
N LEU A 100 0.31 -20.13 -4.64
CA LEU A 100 0.03 -21.17 -5.62
C LEU A 100 1.23 -22.09 -5.85
N ASP A 101 2.43 -21.52 -5.94
CA ASP A 101 3.70 -22.25 -6.12
C ASP A 101 4.86 -21.41 -5.55
N VAL A 102 6.09 -21.90 -5.65
CA VAL A 102 7.31 -21.17 -5.24
C VAL A 102 7.36 -19.81 -5.93
N GLY A 103 7.23 -18.75 -5.13
CA GLY A 103 7.25 -17.39 -5.62
C GLY A 103 6.06 -16.98 -6.48
N ILE A 104 4.96 -17.76 -6.50
CA ILE A 104 3.74 -17.44 -7.25
C ILE A 104 2.57 -17.30 -6.28
N TYR A 105 1.94 -16.13 -6.29
CA TYR A 105 0.82 -15.78 -5.42
C TYR A 105 -0.36 -15.29 -6.25
N ALA A 106 -1.57 -15.67 -5.85
CA ALA A 106 -2.80 -15.14 -6.42
C ALA A 106 -3.46 -14.17 -5.45
N LEU A 107 -3.94 -13.05 -6.01
CA LEU A 107 -4.73 -12.03 -5.33
C LEU A 107 -6.06 -11.88 -6.05
N THR A 108 -7.17 -11.96 -5.33
CA THR A 108 -8.53 -11.80 -5.86
C THR A 108 -9.30 -10.76 -5.07
N GLY A 109 -10.39 -10.23 -5.63
CA GLY A 109 -11.24 -9.21 -4.97
C GLY A 109 -10.89 -7.76 -5.28
N SER A 110 -9.78 -7.50 -5.99
CA SER A 110 -9.42 -6.18 -6.52
C SER A 110 -10.00 -5.94 -7.92
N ALA A 111 -10.09 -4.68 -8.34
CA ALA A 111 -10.32 -4.30 -9.74
C ALA A 111 -9.03 -4.33 -10.59
N GLY A 112 -7.86 -4.42 -9.95
CA GLY A 112 -6.56 -4.53 -10.60
C GLY A 112 -5.44 -3.97 -9.73
N LEU A 113 -4.24 -3.86 -10.31
CA LEU A 113 -3.18 -3.03 -9.73
C LEU A 113 -3.59 -1.56 -9.79
N ALA A 114 -3.08 -0.75 -8.86
CA ALA A 114 -3.40 0.68 -8.81
C ALA A 114 -3.12 1.37 -10.16
N SER A 115 -4.07 2.16 -10.64
CA SER A 115 -3.95 2.90 -11.91
C SER A 115 -2.96 4.08 -11.86
N GLU A 116 -2.64 4.57 -10.66
CA GLU A 116 -1.72 5.70 -10.46
C GLU A 116 -0.68 5.45 -9.37
N GLY A 117 0.54 5.95 -9.59
CA GLY A 117 1.65 5.85 -8.66
C GLY A 117 2.35 4.49 -8.70
N TRP A 118 2.87 4.03 -7.56
CA TRP A 118 3.52 2.72 -7.45
C TRP A 118 2.48 1.60 -7.38
N GLN A 119 2.83 0.43 -7.91
CA GLN A 119 1.96 -0.75 -7.92
C GLN A 119 2.52 -1.90 -7.09
N LEU A 120 3.83 -2.14 -7.20
CA LEU A 120 4.52 -3.24 -6.53
C LEU A 120 5.80 -2.73 -5.89
N LEU A 121 6.02 -3.07 -4.63
CA LEU A 121 7.32 -2.93 -3.98
C LEU A 121 7.82 -4.33 -3.62
N PRO A 122 9.04 -4.70 -4.05
CA PRO A 122 9.62 -6.00 -3.71
C PRO A 122 9.91 -6.08 -2.20
N PRO A 123 10.11 -7.29 -1.67
CA PRO A 123 10.55 -7.46 -0.29
C PRO A 123 11.84 -6.71 -0.03
N MET A 124 11.86 -5.90 1.02
CA MET A 124 13.01 -5.13 1.44
C MET A 124 13.75 -5.84 2.58
N ASP A 125 15.07 -5.71 2.61
CA ASP A 125 15.87 -6.10 3.76
C ASP A 125 15.51 -5.23 4.98
N PRO A 126 15.15 -5.82 6.13
CA PRO A 126 14.80 -5.04 7.32
C PRO A 126 15.94 -4.16 7.85
N GLY A 127 17.20 -4.48 7.53
CA GLY A 127 18.37 -3.68 7.85
C GLY A 127 18.64 -2.53 6.87
N GLY A 128 17.78 -2.35 5.86
CA GLY A 128 17.90 -1.26 4.89
C GLY A 128 18.88 -1.54 3.75
N MET A 129 19.31 -2.79 3.55
CA MET A 129 20.26 -3.17 2.49
C MET A 129 19.63 -3.25 1.09
N GLY A 130 18.39 -2.78 0.93
CA GLY A 130 17.67 -2.70 -0.32
C GLY A 130 16.74 -3.88 -0.61
N GLU A 131 16.29 -3.96 -1.85
CA GLU A 131 15.34 -4.97 -2.33
C GLU A 131 15.97 -6.37 -2.30
N LEU A 132 15.21 -7.38 -1.89
CA LEU A 132 15.65 -8.77 -1.79
C LEU A 132 15.36 -9.57 -3.08
N GLY A 133 14.42 -9.11 -3.92
CA GLY A 133 13.97 -9.80 -5.13
C GLY A 133 13.58 -8.88 -6.29
N VAL A 134 13.05 -9.49 -7.35
CA VAL A 134 12.37 -8.81 -8.46
C VAL A 134 10.92 -9.26 -8.46
N VAL A 135 9.99 -8.31 -8.32
CA VAL A 135 8.55 -8.60 -8.26
C VAL A 135 7.86 -8.23 -9.58
N GLU A 136 6.88 -9.02 -9.97
CA GLU A 136 5.98 -8.74 -11.10
C GLU A 136 4.53 -9.03 -10.73
N GLY A 137 3.61 -8.33 -11.39
CA GLY A 137 2.18 -8.54 -11.25
C GLY A 137 1.51 -8.52 -12.61
N GLU A 138 0.57 -9.43 -12.80
CA GLU A 138 -0.18 -9.59 -14.05
C GLU A 138 -1.65 -9.79 -13.72
N GLN A 139 -2.54 -9.12 -14.45
CA GLN A 139 -3.97 -9.36 -14.33
C GLN A 139 -4.37 -10.61 -15.13
N THR A 140 -5.09 -11.50 -14.47
CA THR A 140 -5.63 -12.72 -15.07
C THR A 140 -6.93 -12.43 -15.80
N GLU A 141 -7.28 -13.28 -16.77
CA GLU A 141 -8.57 -13.19 -17.50
C GLU A 141 -9.79 -13.26 -16.57
N SER A 142 -9.65 -13.90 -15.41
CA SER A 142 -10.70 -14.01 -14.37
C SER A 142 -10.87 -12.74 -13.52
N GLY A 143 -10.07 -11.70 -13.74
CA GLY A 143 -10.09 -10.45 -12.99
C GLY A 143 -9.22 -10.44 -11.72
N GLY A 144 -8.67 -11.59 -11.29
CA GLY A 144 -7.65 -11.65 -10.24
C GLY A 144 -6.27 -11.22 -10.73
N LEU A 145 -5.28 -11.13 -9.83
CA LEU A 145 -3.88 -10.86 -10.13
C LEU A 145 -3.01 -12.07 -9.82
N THR A 146 -1.99 -12.32 -10.63
CA THR A 146 -0.88 -13.20 -10.31
C THR A 146 0.35 -12.37 -9.99
N ILE A 147 0.86 -12.48 -8.76
CA ILE A 147 2.08 -11.82 -8.30
C ILE A 147 3.22 -12.85 -8.25
N ARG A 148 4.35 -12.50 -8.86
CA ARG A 148 5.52 -13.37 -8.96
C ARG A 148 6.75 -12.72 -8.36
N LEU A 149 7.57 -13.51 -7.66
CA LEU A 149 8.82 -13.05 -7.08
C LEU A 149 9.98 -13.93 -7.54
N PHE A 150 11.05 -13.26 -7.98
CA PHE A 150 12.24 -13.90 -8.50
C PHE A 150 13.48 -13.48 -7.70
N LYS A 151 14.47 -14.37 -7.65
CA LYS A 151 15.81 -14.01 -7.17
C LYS A 151 16.37 -12.89 -8.04
N ARG A 152 17.16 -12.00 -7.43
CA ARG A 152 17.98 -11.03 -8.17
C ARG A 152 19.11 -11.79 -8.86
N ARG A 153 19.27 -11.58 -10.16
CA ARG A 153 20.42 -12.04 -10.93
C ARG A 153 21.10 -10.83 -11.57
N TYR A 154 22.41 -10.87 -11.67
CA TYR A 154 23.18 -9.85 -12.38
C TYR A 154 23.90 -10.52 -13.55
N LEU A 155 23.76 -9.94 -14.73
CA LEU A 155 24.41 -10.38 -15.96
C LEU A 155 25.35 -9.27 -16.41
N LEU A 156 26.58 -9.65 -16.76
CA LEU A 156 27.52 -8.77 -17.45
C LEU A 156 27.19 -8.86 -18.94
N SER A 157 26.73 -7.77 -19.54
CA SER A 157 26.44 -7.70 -20.97
C SER A 157 27.72 -7.54 -21.81
N ASP A 158 27.58 -7.72 -23.12
CA ASP A 158 28.70 -7.70 -24.08
C ASP A 158 29.42 -6.33 -24.15
N ASP A 159 28.72 -5.25 -23.78
CA ASP A 159 29.25 -3.88 -23.65
C ASP A 159 29.89 -3.60 -22.27
N GLY A 160 29.89 -4.59 -21.36
CA GLY A 160 30.47 -4.49 -20.04
C GLY A 160 29.54 -3.90 -18.96
N GLU A 161 28.25 -3.70 -19.25
CA GLU A 161 27.28 -3.25 -18.24
C GLU A 161 26.83 -4.37 -17.31
N ILE A 162 26.54 -4.04 -16.05
CA ILE A 162 25.92 -4.97 -15.10
C ILE A 162 24.41 -4.74 -15.13
N VAL A 163 23.69 -5.68 -15.71
CA VAL A 163 22.22 -5.63 -15.84
C VAL A 163 21.58 -6.50 -14.77
N LYS A 164 20.64 -5.92 -14.01
CA LYS A 164 19.79 -6.66 -13.07
C LYS A 164 18.70 -7.39 -13.85
N THR A 165 18.59 -8.70 -13.66
CA THR A 165 17.60 -9.56 -14.31
C THR A 165 16.92 -10.49 -13.29
N LYS A 166 15.89 -11.20 -13.74
CA LYS A 166 15.19 -12.21 -12.95
C LYS A 166 15.98 -13.52 -12.95
N GLY A 167 16.23 -14.05 -11.77
CA GLY A 167 16.68 -15.42 -11.57
C GLY A 167 15.51 -16.39 -11.43
N GLU A 168 15.76 -17.50 -10.76
CA GLU A 168 14.74 -18.50 -10.42
C GLU A 168 13.63 -17.89 -9.54
N PRO A 169 12.38 -18.39 -9.65
CA PRO A 169 11.33 -18.06 -8.70
C PRO A 169 11.76 -18.31 -7.25
N MET A 170 11.32 -17.45 -6.35
CA MET A 170 11.55 -17.62 -4.91
C MET A 170 10.34 -17.13 -4.12
N ASP A 171 10.06 -17.81 -3.01
CA ASP A 171 9.08 -17.31 -2.06
C ASP A 171 9.55 -16.02 -1.37
N VAL A 172 8.59 -15.24 -0.88
CA VAL A 172 8.87 -14.09 -0.03
C VAL A 172 9.70 -14.52 1.20
N PRO A 173 10.85 -13.88 1.46
CA PRO A 173 11.64 -14.14 2.67
C PRO A 173 10.81 -13.93 3.94
N VAL A 174 11.00 -14.81 4.93
CA VAL A 174 10.22 -14.82 6.19
C VAL A 174 10.26 -13.51 6.99
N ASN A 175 11.30 -12.70 6.77
CA ASN A 175 11.53 -11.42 7.42
C ASN A 175 11.11 -10.21 6.55
N SER A 176 10.31 -10.42 5.50
CA SER A 176 9.90 -9.36 4.59
C SER A 176 8.54 -9.65 3.95
N TRP A 177 8.03 -8.72 3.12
CA TRP A 177 6.77 -8.86 2.37
C TRP A 177 6.83 -8.11 1.04
N ILE A 178 5.95 -8.47 0.10
CA ILE A 178 5.70 -7.66 -1.11
C ILE A 178 4.55 -6.70 -0.78
N ASP A 179 4.72 -5.40 -1.02
CA ASP A 179 3.59 -4.47 -1.02
C ASP A 179 2.93 -4.46 -2.42
N VAL A 180 1.61 -4.61 -2.46
CA VAL A 180 0.80 -4.56 -3.68
C VAL A 180 -0.26 -3.49 -3.51
N ARG A 181 -0.21 -2.43 -4.33
CA ARG A 181 -1.22 -1.37 -4.37
C ARG A 181 -2.29 -1.70 -5.38
N LEU A 182 -3.54 -1.52 -5.00
CA LEU A 182 -4.70 -2.00 -5.74
C LEU A 182 -5.64 -0.86 -6.08
N ASP A 183 -6.34 -1.03 -7.20
CA ASP A 183 -7.64 -0.41 -7.40
C ASP A 183 -8.71 -1.38 -6.91
N MET A 184 -9.68 -0.88 -6.14
CA MET A 184 -10.79 -1.68 -5.62
C MET A 184 -12.05 -1.48 -6.45
N PRO A 185 -12.92 -2.50 -6.57
CA PRO A 185 -14.21 -2.33 -7.23
C PRO A 185 -15.01 -1.21 -6.57
N LEU A 186 -15.70 -0.41 -7.38
CA LEU A 186 -16.63 0.57 -6.86
C LEU A 186 -17.74 -0.15 -6.10
N ILE A 187 -18.00 0.24 -4.84
CA ILE A 187 -19.13 -0.26 -4.09
C ILE A 187 -20.39 0.24 -4.80
N SER A 188 -21.16 -0.66 -5.43
CA SER A 188 -22.49 -0.31 -5.93
C SER A 188 -23.42 -0.13 -4.75
N GLY A 189 -23.75 1.12 -4.43
CA GLY A 189 -24.80 1.49 -3.47
C GLY A 189 -26.21 1.21 -3.98
#